data_AF-A0A6L9EBV3-F1
#
_entry.id   AF-A0A6L9EBV3-F1
#
_cell.length_a   1.000
_cell.length_b   1.000
_cell.length_c   1.000
_cell.angle_alpha   90.00
_cell.angle_beta   90.00
_cell.angle_gamma   90.00
#
_symmetry.space_group_name_H-M   'P 1'
#
loop_
_entity.id
_entity.type
_entity.pdbx_description
1 polymer ?
#
loop_
_entity_poly.entity_id
_entity_poly.type
_entity_poly.pdbx_seq_one_letter_code
_entity_poly.pdbx_strand_id
1 'polypeptide(L)'
;MNYTSDFLSSLLSEFKRYKALGDKTFAQLSEEDIRLRQGEEDNSIAVIVKHISGNMLSRWTNFLTEDGEKTWRNRETEFEDSFQSKSDMISAWERGWDCLFEALKSVNNENFDTKVYIRGEAHSIPQAFHRQLGHYAYHIGQIVFLGKMIKGSEWVSLSIPKGGSEAFNKRMFGKK
;
A
#
# COMPACT_ATOMS: atom_id res chain seq x y z
N MET A 1 -29.19 4.89 1.91
CA MET A 1 -27.75 4.50 1.98
C MET A 1 -27.51 3.53 0.85
N ASN A 2 -26.53 3.80 0.00
CA ASN A 2 -26.07 2.82 -0.99
C ASN A 2 -24.85 2.13 -0.38
N TYR A 3 -25.06 0.94 0.18
CA TYR A 3 -24.03 0.15 0.85
C TYR A 3 -22.77 0.00 -0.02
N THR A 4 -22.92 -0.26 -1.31
CA THR A 4 -21.81 -0.39 -2.27
C THR A 4 -20.98 0.89 -2.32
N SER A 5 -21.63 2.04 -2.47
CA SER A 5 -20.93 3.34 -2.50
C SER A 5 -20.22 3.63 -1.18
N ASP A 6 -20.88 3.38 -0.05
CA ASP A 6 -20.31 3.61 1.28
C ASP A 6 -19.09 2.70 1.51
N PHE A 7 -19.20 1.43 1.13
CA PHE A 7 -18.11 0.45 1.17
C PHE A 7 -16.90 0.87 0.33
N LEU A 8 -17.12 1.21 -0.95
CA LEU A 8 -16.05 1.63 -1.87
C LEU A 8 -15.37 2.92 -1.38
N SER A 9 -16.15 3.87 -0.87
CA SER A 9 -15.61 5.12 -0.31
C SER A 9 -14.74 4.87 0.93
N SER A 10 -15.14 3.94 1.80
CA SER A 10 -14.39 3.53 2.98
C SER A 10 -13.05 2.88 2.58
N LEU A 11 -13.08 1.95 1.63
CA LEU A 11 -11.86 1.32 1.09
C LEU A 11 -10.92 2.35 0.49
N LEU A 12 -11.43 3.25 -0.37
CA LEU A 12 -10.63 4.29 -1.00
C LEU A 12 -9.93 5.18 0.03
N SER A 13 -10.65 5.56 1.09
CA SER A 13 -10.10 6.35 2.20
C SER A 13 -8.94 5.62 2.89
N GLU A 14 -9.13 4.35 3.23
CA GLU A 14 -8.09 3.56 3.91
C GLU A 14 -6.87 3.30 3.02
N PHE A 15 -7.07 2.97 1.74
CA PHE A 15 -5.96 2.82 0.79
C PHE A 15 -5.18 4.12 0.63
N LYS A 16 -5.86 5.27 0.45
CA LYS A 16 -5.20 6.59 0.39
C LYS A 16 -4.44 6.91 1.69
N ARG A 17 -5.00 6.57 2.84
CA ARG A 17 -4.35 6.75 4.14
C ARG A 17 -3.04 5.96 4.21
N TYR A 18 -3.05 4.69 3.83
CA TYR A 18 -1.85 3.85 3.83
C TYR A 18 -0.83 4.27 2.76
N LYS A 19 -1.27 4.60 1.54
CA LYS A 19 -0.39 5.18 0.51
C LYS A 19 0.34 6.41 1.05
N ALA A 20 -0.39 7.34 1.67
CA ALA A 20 0.20 8.55 2.24
C ALA A 20 1.23 8.28 3.35
N LEU A 21 1.12 7.18 4.09
CA LEU A 21 2.15 6.78 5.06
C LEU A 21 3.44 6.35 4.36
N GLY A 22 3.33 5.59 3.26
CA GLY A 22 4.46 5.25 2.40
C GLY A 22 5.11 6.50 1.81
N ASP A 23 4.31 7.35 1.15
CA ASP A 23 4.79 8.59 0.51
C ASP A 23 5.57 9.49 1.49
N LYS A 24 5.00 9.73 2.68
CA LYS A 24 5.66 10.55 3.71
C LYS A 24 6.89 9.87 4.32
N THR A 25 6.96 8.55 4.28
CA THR A 25 8.18 7.82 4.67
C THR A 25 9.26 8.04 3.62
N PHE A 26 8.96 7.82 2.34
CA PHE A 26 9.93 8.01 1.26
C PHE A 26 10.46 9.45 1.18
N ALA A 27 9.62 10.45 1.47
CA ALA A 27 10.02 11.85 1.50
C ALA A 27 11.17 12.16 2.50
N GLN A 28 11.33 11.33 3.54
CA GLN A 28 12.35 11.52 4.59
C GLN A 28 13.63 10.73 4.36
N LEU A 29 13.63 9.77 3.42
CA LEU A 29 14.72 8.83 3.22
C LEU A 29 15.61 9.25 2.05
N SER A 30 16.91 9.02 2.16
CA SER A 30 17.85 9.14 1.05
C SER A 30 17.72 7.98 0.07
N GLU A 31 18.51 8.00 -1.01
CA GLU A 31 18.61 6.87 -1.92
C GLU A 31 19.37 5.66 -1.32
N GLU A 32 20.32 5.93 -0.41
CA GLU A 32 21.02 4.90 0.35
C GLU A 32 20.09 4.26 1.40
N ASP A 33 19.31 5.08 2.10
CA ASP A 33 18.39 4.66 3.16
C ASP A 33 17.38 3.61 2.67
N ILE A 34 16.81 3.79 1.47
CA ILE A 34 15.80 2.86 0.95
C ILE A 34 16.38 1.48 0.61
N ARG A 35 17.71 1.37 0.49
CA ARG A 35 18.44 0.12 0.19
C ARG A 35 19.07 -0.50 1.42
N LEU A 36 19.05 0.18 2.56
CA LEU A 36 19.59 -0.35 3.81
C LEU A 36 18.87 -1.65 4.21
N ARG A 37 19.65 -2.63 4.64
CA ARG A 37 19.22 -3.90 5.24
C ARG A 37 19.92 -4.05 6.59
N GLN A 38 19.24 -4.65 7.57
CA GLN A 38 19.83 -4.88 8.91
C GLN A 38 20.49 -6.26 8.99
N GLY A 39 19.91 -7.28 8.36
CA GLY A 39 20.49 -8.60 8.14
C GLY A 39 20.44 -9.04 6.67
N GLU A 40 21.14 -10.12 6.36
CA GLU A 40 21.21 -10.68 4.99
C GLU A 40 19.83 -11.13 4.48
N GLU A 41 18.99 -11.65 5.38
CA GLU A 41 17.62 -12.12 5.10
C GLU A 41 16.55 -11.02 5.15
N ASP A 42 16.93 -9.80 5.54
CA ASP A 42 15.97 -8.70 5.68
C ASP A 42 15.69 -8.03 4.34
N ASN A 43 14.41 -7.74 4.11
CA ASN A 43 14.00 -6.93 2.97
C ASN A 43 14.27 -5.44 3.23
N SER A 44 14.94 -4.77 2.28
CA SER A 44 15.02 -3.31 2.27
C SER A 44 13.68 -2.68 1.90
N ILE A 45 13.54 -1.38 2.12
CA ILE A 45 12.34 -0.63 1.71
C ILE A 45 12.10 -0.74 0.20
N ALA A 46 13.18 -0.64 -0.61
CA ALA A 46 13.11 -0.82 -2.06
C ALA A 46 12.52 -2.18 -2.45
N VAL A 47 12.96 -3.27 -1.79
CA VAL A 47 12.42 -4.62 -2.04
C VAL A 47 10.95 -4.72 -1.64
N ILE A 48 10.56 -4.18 -0.48
CA ILE A 48 9.15 -4.19 -0.03
C ILE A 48 8.27 -3.43 -1.03
N VAL A 49 8.73 -2.27 -1.54
CA VAL A 49 8.00 -1.50 -2.57
C VAL A 49 7.83 -2.32 -3.85
N LYS A 50 8.89 -2.99 -4.31
CA LYS A 50 8.84 -3.85 -5.49
C LYS A 50 7.80 -4.95 -5.33
N HIS A 51 7.81 -5.63 -4.17
CA HIS A 51 6.85 -6.68 -3.85
C HIS A 51 5.41 -6.19 -3.89
N ILE A 52 5.08 -5.10 -3.19
CA ILE A 52 3.69 -4.67 -3.13
C ILE A 52 3.22 -4.08 -4.46
N SER A 53 4.10 -3.43 -5.23
CA SER A 53 3.79 -2.94 -6.58
C SER A 53 3.50 -4.11 -7.53
N GLY A 54 4.36 -5.13 -7.55
CA GLY A 54 4.15 -6.34 -8.35
C GLY A 54 2.88 -7.09 -7.95
N ASN A 55 2.60 -7.17 -6.65
CA ASN A 55 1.33 -7.69 -6.15
C ASN A 55 0.14 -6.87 -6.67
N MET A 56 0.13 -5.54 -6.50
CA MET A 56 -0.97 -4.70 -6.96
C MET A 56 -1.22 -4.86 -8.47
N LEU A 57 -0.17 -4.76 -9.27
CA LEU A 57 -0.28 -4.92 -10.73
C LEU A 57 -0.89 -6.28 -11.09
N SER A 58 -0.50 -7.34 -10.41
CA SER A 58 -1.01 -8.68 -10.66
C SER A 58 -2.47 -8.83 -10.21
N ARG A 59 -2.80 -8.36 -9.00
CA ARG A 59 -4.14 -8.52 -8.42
C ARG A 59 -5.19 -7.69 -9.13
N TRP A 60 -4.83 -6.52 -9.66
CA TRP A 60 -5.80 -5.51 -10.05
C TRP A 60 -5.91 -5.27 -11.56
N THR A 61 -4.90 -5.66 -12.36
CA THR A 61 -5.03 -5.62 -13.83
C THR A 61 -6.15 -6.56 -14.27
N ASN A 62 -7.16 -6.04 -14.97
CA ASN A 62 -8.29 -6.82 -15.50
C ASN A 62 -8.98 -7.73 -14.46
N PHE A 63 -9.02 -7.33 -13.18
CA PHE A 63 -9.38 -8.23 -12.07
C PHE A 63 -10.83 -8.79 -12.10
N LEU A 64 -11.74 -8.13 -12.84
CA LEU A 64 -13.11 -8.60 -13.05
C LEU A 64 -13.20 -9.75 -14.06
N THR A 65 -12.22 -9.90 -14.94
CA THR A 65 -12.27 -10.81 -16.09
C THR A 65 -11.13 -11.83 -16.12
N GLU A 66 -10.07 -11.59 -15.36
CA GLU A 66 -8.89 -12.44 -15.31
C GLU A 66 -8.52 -12.76 -13.86
N ASP A 67 -7.81 -13.88 -13.65
CA ASP A 67 -7.27 -14.22 -12.34
C ASP A 67 -6.28 -13.14 -11.85
N GLY A 68 -6.34 -12.81 -10.57
CA GLY A 68 -5.46 -11.86 -9.91
C GLY A 68 -4.04 -12.37 -9.70
N GLU A 69 -3.72 -13.63 -10.01
CA GLU A 69 -2.36 -14.14 -10.15
C GLU A 69 -2.01 -14.26 -11.64
N LYS A 70 -1.39 -13.19 -12.15
CA LYS A 70 -1.00 -13.12 -13.56
C LYS A 70 0.16 -14.04 -13.87
N THR A 71 0.10 -14.68 -15.05
CA THR A 71 1.16 -15.58 -15.54
C THR A 71 2.51 -14.89 -15.72
N TRP A 72 2.51 -13.57 -15.97
CA TRP A 72 3.72 -12.76 -16.07
C TRP A 72 4.30 -12.36 -14.71
N ARG A 73 3.58 -12.55 -13.60
CA ARG A 73 4.10 -12.23 -12.27
C ARG A 73 5.13 -13.29 -11.87
N ASN A 74 6.36 -12.86 -11.69
CA ASN A 74 7.40 -13.65 -11.05
C ASN A 74 7.61 -13.13 -9.62
N ARG A 75 7.05 -13.83 -8.64
CA ARG A 75 7.11 -13.42 -7.23
C ARG A 75 8.55 -13.44 -6.71
N GLU A 76 9.37 -14.38 -7.12
CA GLU A 76 10.71 -14.54 -6.53
C GLU A 76 11.61 -13.34 -6.86
N THR A 77 11.48 -12.81 -8.09
CA THR A 77 12.24 -11.61 -8.49
C THR A 77 11.75 -10.34 -7.79
N GLU A 78 10.59 -10.35 -7.13
CA GLU A 78 10.12 -9.22 -6.32
C GLU A 78 10.96 -9.03 -5.04
N PHE A 79 11.71 -10.06 -4.60
CA PHE A 79 12.56 -10.03 -3.41
C PHE A 79 14.00 -9.61 -3.69
N GLU A 80 14.28 -9.20 -4.93
CA GLU A 80 15.57 -8.68 -5.38
C GLU A 80 15.44 -7.20 -5.72
N ASP A 81 16.32 -6.34 -5.21
CA ASP A 81 16.30 -4.93 -5.62
C ASP A 81 16.83 -4.82 -7.06
N SER A 82 16.02 -4.22 -7.94
CA SER A 82 16.38 -3.97 -9.33
C SER A 82 16.13 -2.52 -9.76
N PHE A 83 15.82 -1.63 -8.82
CA PHE A 83 15.60 -0.22 -9.13
C PHE A 83 16.93 0.51 -9.35
N GLN A 84 17.03 1.25 -10.46
CA GLN A 84 18.25 2.00 -10.77
C GLN A 84 18.38 3.25 -9.89
N SER A 85 17.25 3.83 -9.47
CA SER A 85 17.19 5.01 -8.61
C SER A 85 16.02 4.99 -7.65
N LYS A 86 16.04 5.87 -6.64
CA LYS A 86 14.87 6.12 -5.79
C LYS A 86 13.65 6.60 -6.60
N SER A 87 13.87 7.36 -7.67
CA SER A 87 12.80 7.81 -8.56
C SER A 87 12.11 6.64 -9.27
N ASP A 88 12.86 5.62 -9.68
CA ASP A 88 12.30 4.42 -10.30
C ASP A 88 11.45 3.62 -9.30
N MET A 89 11.92 3.52 -8.05
CA MET A 89 11.15 2.90 -6.97
C MET A 89 9.82 3.64 -6.75
N ILE A 90 9.85 4.98 -6.67
CA ILE A 90 8.63 5.81 -6.52
C ILE A 90 7.72 5.62 -7.75
N SER A 91 8.27 5.58 -8.96
CA SER A 91 7.48 5.36 -10.18
C SER A 91 6.82 3.98 -10.19
N ALA A 92 7.47 2.94 -9.66
CA ALA A 92 6.85 1.62 -9.49
C ALA A 92 5.78 1.63 -8.41
N TRP A 93 6.02 2.31 -7.29
CA TRP A 93 5.03 2.51 -6.23
C TRP A 93 3.75 3.17 -6.76
N GLU A 94 3.87 4.29 -7.48
CA GLU A 94 2.71 4.99 -8.05
C GLU A 94 1.95 4.11 -9.05
N ARG A 95 2.65 3.42 -9.97
CA ARG A 95 2.01 2.49 -10.91
C ARG A 95 1.17 1.40 -10.23
N GLY A 96 1.65 0.85 -9.12
CA GLY A 96 0.91 -0.16 -8.36
C GLY A 96 -0.38 0.43 -7.76
N TRP A 97 -0.28 1.59 -7.11
CA TRP A 97 -1.43 2.27 -6.52
C TRP A 97 -2.45 2.73 -7.56
N ASP A 98 -2.00 3.29 -8.68
CA ASP A 98 -2.87 3.70 -9.77
C ASP A 98 -3.66 2.51 -10.31
N CYS A 99 -2.99 1.36 -10.50
CA CYS A 99 -3.65 0.12 -10.92
C CYS A 99 -4.77 -0.30 -9.94
N LEU A 100 -4.50 -0.29 -8.63
CA LEU A 100 -5.51 -0.56 -7.60
C LEU A 100 -6.66 0.46 -7.65
N PHE A 101 -6.36 1.75 -7.76
CA PHE A 101 -7.38 2.80 -7.72
C PHE A 101 -8.27 2.79 -8.96
N GLU A 102 -7.73 2.51 -10.14
CA GLU A 102 -8.53 2.31 -11.35
C GLU A 102 -9.41 1.06 -11.23
N ALA A 103 -8.88 -0.05 -10.69
CA ALA A 103 -9.69 -1.23 -10.41
C ALA A 103 -10.84 -0.91 -9.44
N LEU A 104 -10.58 -0.19 -8.35
CA LEU A 104 -11.60 0.21 -7.37
C LEU A 104 -12.67 1.11 -7.98
N LYS A 105 -12.28 2.06 -8.86
CA LYS A 105 -13.22 2.95 -9.57
C LYS A 105 -14.12 2.20 -10.56
N SER A 106 -13.67 1.06 -11.10
CA SER A 106 -14.46 0.25 -12.03
C SER A 106 -15.59 -0.53 -11.35
N VAL A 107 -15.57 -0.65 -10.02
CA VAL A 107 -16.62 -1.33 -9.25
C VAL A 107 -17.85 -0.43 -9.12
N ASN A 108 -19.02 -0.99 -9.43
CA ASN A 108 -20.30 -0.32 -9.37
C ASN A 108 -21.39 -1.31 -8.91
N ASN A 109 -22.63 -0.83 -8.79
CA ASN A 109 -23.74 -1.66 -8.31
C ASN A 109 -24.04 -2.87 -9.21
N GLU A 110 -23.71 -2.83 -10.49
CA GLU A 110 -24.02 -3.89 -11.47
C GLU A 110 -23.03 -5.05 -11.38
N ASN A 111 -21.77 -4.77 -11.03
CA ASN A 111 -20.70 -5.77 -10.96
C ASN A 111 -20.26 -6.12 -9.52
N PHE A 112 -20.87 -5.52 -8.49
CA PHE A 112 -20.42 -5.67 -7.10
C PHE A 112 -20.40 -7.12 -6.61
N ASP A 113 -21.36 -7.92 -7.08
CA ASP A 113 -21.51 -9.33 -6.68
C ASP A 113 -20.73 -10.31 -7.57
N THR A 114 -19.99 -9.81 -8.56
CA THR A 114 -19.14 -10.62 -9.42
C THR A 114 -18.07 -11.34 -8.60
N LYS A 115 -17.87 -12.62 -8.90
CA LYS A 115 -16.75 -13.39 -8.34
C LYS A 115 -15.47 -13.02 -9.07
N VAL A 116 -14.45 -12.68 -8.30
CA VAL A 116 -13.10 -12.44 -8.78
C VAL A 116 -12.22 -13.59 -8.32
N TYR A 117 -11.20 -13.93 -9.11
CA TYR A 117 -10.36 -15.08 -8.85
C TYR A 117 -8.96 -14.65 -8.42
N ILE A 118 -8.40 -15.33 -7.43
CA ILE A 118 -7.02 -15.14 -7.01
C ILE A 118 -6.42 -16.53 -6.82
N ARG A 119 -5.51 -16.94 -7.71
CA ARG A 119 -4.91 -18.28 -7.73
C ARG A 119 -5.96 -19.39 -7.90
N GLY A 120 -6.93 -19.15 -8.77
CA GLY A 120 -8.04 -20.08 -9.04
C GLY A 120 -9.11 -20.10 -7.95
N GLU A 121 -8.92 -19.42 -6.83
CA GLU A 121 -9.91 -19.35 -5.75
C GLU A 121 -10.87 -18.18 -5.97
N ALA A 122 -12.17 -18.48 -5.93
CA ALA A 122 -13.22 -17.48 -6.07
C ALA A 122 -13.37 -16.66 -4.78
N HIS A 123 -13.39 -15.34 -4.93
CA HIS A 123 -13.64 -14.37 -3.88
C HIS A 123 -14.77 -13.42 -4.28
N SER A 124 -15.51 -12.90 -3.31
CA SER A 124 -16.31 -11.69 -3.52
C SER A 124 -15.39 -10.47 -3.62
N ILE A 125 -15.87 -9.41 -4.26
CA ILE A 125 -15.16 -8.13 -4.33
C ILE A 125 -14.75 -7.62 -2.94
N PRO A 126 -15.62 -7.62 -1.90
CA PRO A 126 -15.21 -7.25 -0.56
C PRO A 126 -14.08 -8.10 0.03
N GLN A 127 -14.11 -9.42 -0.17
CA GLN A 127 -13.05 -10.31 0.29
C GLN A 127 -11.71 -10.01 -0.39
N ALA A 128 -11.73 -9.79 -1.70
CA ALA A 128 -10.51 -9.45 -2.46
C ALA A 128 -9.88 -8.14 -1.97
N PHE A 129 -10.68 -7.07 -1.84
CA PHE A 129 -10.19 -5.78 -1.36
C PHE A 129 -9.73 -5.81 0.09
N HIS A 130 -10.45 -6.47 1.01
CA HIS A 130 -10.02 -6.57 2.40
C HIS A 130 -8.72 -7.34 2.55
N ARG A 131 -8.54 -8.44 1.80
CA ARG A 131 -7.30 -9.21 1.78
C ARG A 131 -6.11 -8.33 1.39
N GLN A 132 -6.27 -7.52 0.34
CA GLN A 132 -5.22 -6.61 -0.10
C GLN A 132 -5.03 -5.40 0.81
N LEU A 133 -6.10 -4.87 1.41
CA LEU A 133 -5.98 -3.82 2.42
C LEU A 133 -5.12 -4.28 3.60
N GLY A 134 -5.35 -5.50 4.11
CA GLY A 134 -4.52 -6.09 5.17
C GLY A 134 -3.08 -6.32 4.74
N HIS A 135 -2.87 -6.86 3.54
CA HIS A 135 -1.53 -7.09 2.97
C HIS A 135 -0.74 -5.80 2.78
N TYR A 136 -1.34 -4.76 2.22
CA TYR A 136 -0.68 -3.47 2.00
C TYR A 136 -0.43 -2.74 3.31
N ALA A 137 -1.40 -2.73 4.23
CA ALA A 137 -1.21 -2.18 5.57
C ALA A 137 -0.03 -2.82 6.30
N TYR A 138 0.11 -4.15 6.21
CA TYR A 138 1.21 -4.89 6.81
C TYR A 138 2.57 -4.43 6.28
N HIS A 139 2.76 -4.43 4.96
CA HIS A 139 4.04 -4.03 4.35
C HIS A 139 4.35 -2.54 4.49
N ILE A 140 3.34 -1.68 4.48
CA ILE A 140 3.52 -0.25 4.72
C ILE A 140 3.89 0.01 6.18
N GLY A 141 3.36 -0.77 7.11
CA GLY A 141 3.81 -0.79 8.50
C GLY A 141 5.31 -1.11 8.61
N GLN A 142 5.78 -2.11 7.86
CA GLN A 142 7.22 -2.45 7.78
C GLN A 142 8.03 -1.28 7.20
N ILE A 143 7.59 -0.67 6.11
CA ILE A 143 8.25 0.51 5.50
C ILE A 143 8.39 1.65 6.52
N VAL A 144 7.30 2.00 7.20
CA VAL A 144 7.29 3.06 8.22
C VAL A 144 8.23 2.72 9.38
N PHE A 145 8.24 1.46 9.81
CA PHE A 145 9.09 1.02 10.90
C PHE A 145 10.58 1.07 10.53
N LEU A 146 10.95 0.57 9.35
CA LEU A 146 12.31 0.67 8.83
C LEU A 146 12.75 2.12 8.68
N GLY A 147 11.89 2.98 8.12
CA GLY A 147 12.18 4.42 7.99
C GLY A 147 12.43 5.09 9.34
N LYS A 148 11.65 4.74 10.37
CA LYS A 148 11.90 5.19 11.76
C LYS A 148 13.23 4.71 12.30
N MET A 149 13.59 3.44 12.08
CA MET A 149 14.86 2.89 12.55
C MET A 149 16.05 3.56 11.87
N ILE A 150 15.97 3.78 10.56
CA ILE A 150 17.02 4.42 9.77
C ILE A 150 17.24 5.87 10.20
N LYS A 151 16.16 6.66 10.31
CA LYS A 151 16.26 8.07 10.67
C LYS A 151 16.49 8.30 12.17
N GLY A 152 16.12 7.34 13.02
CA GLY A 152 16.27 7.43 14.47
C GLY A 152 15.70 8.73 15.04
N SER A 153 16.55 9.54 15.66
CA SER A 153 16.19 10.85 16.24
C SER A 153 15.78 11.90 15.21
N GLU A 154 16.13 11.73 13.94
CA GLU A 154 15.76 12.66 12.86
C GLU A 154 14.36 12.35 12.28
N TRP A 155 13.71 11.28 12.73
CA TRP A 155 12.40 10.89 12.20
C TRP A 155 11.32 11.92 12.54
N VAL A 156 10.62 12.39 11.51
CA VAL A 156 9.45 13.27 11.65
C VAL A 156 8.18 12.41 11.71
N SER A 157 7.39 12.58 12.78
CA SER A 157 6.15 11.82 12.96
C SER A 157 5.18 12.03 11.79
N LEU A 158 4.63 10.92 11.27
CA LEU A 158 3.67 10.94 10.16
C LEU A 158 2.23 11.31 10.59
N SER A 159 2.00 11.32 11.91
CA SER A 159 0.73 11.61 12.55
C SER A 159 0.94 12.52 13.76
N ILE A 160 0.43 12.16 14.94
CA ILE A 160 0.61 12.90 16.18
C ILE A 160 1.96 12.48 16.78
N PRO A 161 2.91 13.40 17.03
CA PRO A 161 4.17 13.06 17.69
C PRO A 161 3.93 12.58 19.13
N LYS A 162 4.85 11.78 19.68
CA LYS A 162 4.79 11.33 21.08
C LYS A 162 4.70 12.54 22.02
N GLY A 163 3.73 12.53 22.94
CA GLY A 163 3.45 13.67 23.82
C GLY A 163 2.57 14.78 23.20
N GLY A 164 2.28 14.73 21.90
CA GLY A 164 1.47 15.74 21.21
C GLY A 164 -0.05 15.52 21.24
N SER A 165 -0.52 14.42 21.84
CA SER A 165 -1.93 14.01 21.80
C SER A 165 -2.87 15.02 22.45
N GLU A 166 -2.52 15.58 23.60
CA GLU A 166 -3.39 16.56 24.28
C GLU A 166 -3.57 17.84 23.46
N ALA A 167 -2.49 18.35 22.88
CA ALA A 167 -2.54 19.55 22.03
C ALA A 167 -3.32 19.29 20.73
N PHE A 168 -3.19 18.09 20.15
CA PHE A 168 -4.01 17.67 19.02
C PHE A 168 -5.50 17.59 19.38
N ASN A 169 -5.83 16.91 20.47
CA ASN A 169 -7.21 16.75 20.93
C ASN A 169 -7.87 18.09 21.28
N LYS A 170 -7.15 19.00 21.95
CA LYS A 170 -7.64 20.38 22.20
C LYS A 170 -7.98 21.10 20.91
N ARG A 171 -7.19 20.95 19.83
CA ARG A 171 -7.50 21.57 18.53
C ARG A 171 -8.70 20.93 17.84
N MET A 172 -8.87 19.62 17.95
CA MET A 172 -9.97 18.89 17.31
C MET A 172 -11.31 19.05 18.03
N PHE A 173 -11.30 19.00 19.36
CA PHE A 173 -12.52 18.95 20.19
C PHE A 173 -12.77 20.24 20.98
N GLY A 174 -11.76 21.10 21.16
CA GLY A 174 -11.87 22.39 21.86
C GLY A 174 -12.38 23.53 20.99
N LYS A 175 -12.73 23.28 19.73
CA LYS A 175 -13.53 24.19 18.88
C LYS A 175 -15.03 23.89 19.04
N LYS A 176 -15.53 23.90 20.27
CA LYS A 176 -16.96 23.92 20.56
C LYS A 176 -17.34 25.26 21.13
#